data_AF-A0A1C3XEU7-F1
#
_entry.id   AF-A0A1C3XEU7-F1
#
_cell.length_a   1.000
_cell.length_b   1.000
_cell.length_c   1.000
_cell.angle_alpha   90.00
_cell.angle_beta   90.00
_cell.angle_gamma   90.00
#
_symmetry.space_group_name_H-M   'P 1'
#
loop_
_entity.id
_entity.type
_entity.pdbx_description
1 polymer ?
#
loop_
_entity_poly.entity_id
_entity_poly.type
_entity_poly.pdbx_seq_one_letter_code
_entity_poly.pdbx_strand_id
1 'polypeptide(L)'
;MATNVNDPEADALTRKFAHMAGVAISEAIVIATKEAIASAKNPMTSPIAVLEAALGLARPDKFDLSVEAVESLLLEFMDERGIEICDLPPARETTRLALAAAHRYRSERHGLNLGDCLHYACAKYYGVPILATAEE
;
A
#
# COMPACT_ATOMS: atom_id res chain seq x y z
N MET A 1 5.91 -15.61 -1.48
CA MET A 1 5.67 -15.61 -0.01
C MET A 1 4.88 -14.35 0.29
N ALA A 2 3.79 -14.43 1.07
CA ALA A 2 3.14 -13.21 1.55
C ALA A 2 4.05 -12.64 2.64
N THR A 3 4.69 -11.51 2.38
CA THR A 3 5.39 -10.74 3.41
C THR A 3 4.34 -10.31 4.43
N ASN A 4 4.61 -10.61 5.70
CA ASN A 4 3.71 -10.31 6.80
C ASN A 4 3.49 -8.79 6.86
N VAL A 5 2.25 -8.36 6.64
CA VAL A 5 1.86 -6.94 6.55
C VAL A 5 2.04 -6.24 7.91
N ASN A 6 2.13 -7.01 9.00
CA ASN A 6 2.40 -6.55 10.36
C ASN A 6 3.55 -7.34 11.00
N ASP A 7 4.78 -7.13 10.54
CA ASP A 7 5.99 -7.70 11.16
C ASP A 7 6.50 -6.78 12.30
N PRO A 8 6.32 -7.15 13.59
CA PRO A 8 6.76 -6.33 14.71
C PRO A 8 8.28 -6.17 14.77
N GLU A 9 9.02 -7.11 14.19
CA GLU A 9 10.48 -7.05 14.10
C GLU A 9 10.90 -5.99 13.09
N ALA A 10 10.20 -5.90 11.95
CA ALA A 10 10.43 -4.87 10.94
C ALA A 10 10.09 -3.46 11.46
N ASP A 11 9.01 -3.31 12.23
CA ASP A 11 8.66 -2.04 12.89
C ASP A 11 9.72 -1.62 13.93
N ALA A 12 10.12 -2.55 14.80
CA ALA A 12 11.17 -2.29 15.78
C ALA A 12 12.50 -1.92 15.13
N LEU A 13 12.87 -2.58 14.02
CA LEU A 13 14.03 -2.24 13.22
C LEU A 13 13.91 -0.84 12.60
N THR A 14 12.76 -0.49 12.04
CA THR A 14 12.50 0.84 11.46
C THR A 14 12.69 1.94 12.49
N ARG A 15 12.13 1.78 13.70
CA ARG A 15 12.30 2.73 14.80
C ARG A 15 13.76 2.84 15.26
N LYS A 16 14.47 1.71 15.34
CA LYS A 16 15.89 1.67 15.71
C LYS A 16 16.76 2.40 14.69
N PHE A 17 16.54 2.14 13.39
CA PHE A 17 17.29 2.81 12.32
C PHE A 17 16.97 4.30 12.24
N ALA A 18 15.71 4.70 12.39
CA ALA A 18 15.32 6.11 12.46
C ALA A 18 16.06 6.85 13.59
N HIS A 19 16.12 6.24 14.78
CA HIS A 19 16.87 6.80 15.90
C HIS A 19 18.38 6.89 15.62
N MET A 20 18.98 5.86 15.03
CA MET A 20 20.41 5.85 14.67
C MET A 20 20.75 6.90 13.61
N ALA A 21 19.85 7.16 12.66
CA ALA A 21 20.02 8.16 11.62
C ALA A 21 19.65 9.59 12.07
N GLY A 22 19.05 9.75 13.25
CA GLY A 22 18.63 11.05 13.78
C GLY A 22 17.43 11.67 13.06
N VAL A 23 16.58 10.86 12.42
CA VAL A 23 15.40 11.29 11.65
C VAL A 23 14.11 10.92 12.36
N ALA A 24 13.02 11.63 12.04
CA ALA A 24 11.69 11.25 12.51
C ALA A 24 11.24 9.91 11.89
N ILE A 25 10.38 9.16 12.57
CA ILE A 25 9.87 7.86 12.06
C ILE A 25 9.13 8.06 10.73
N SER A 26 8.33 9.11 10.61
CA SER A 26 7.63 9.46 9.37
C SER A 26 8.60 9.71 8.21
N GLU A 27 9.72 10.39 8.49
CA GLU A 27 10.77 10.63 7.49
C GLU A 27 11.48 9.33 7.10
N ALA A 28 11.80 8.46 8.07
CA ALA A 28 12.38 7.14 7.80
C ALA A 28 11.46 6.28 6.92
N ILE A 29 10.15 6.29 7.18
CA ILE A 29 9.15 5.58 6.37
C ILE A 29 9.11 6.13 4.94
N VAL A 30 9.12 7.45 4.77
CA VAL A 30 9.16 8.08 3.44
C VAL A 30 10.43 7.68 2.67
N ILE A 31 11.60 7.69 3.34
CA ILE A 31 12.87 7.28 2.72
C ILE A 31 12.80 5.82 2.28
N ALA A 32 12.41 4.91 3.19
CA ALA A 32 12.33 3.48 2.91
C ALA A 32 11.33 3.17 1.78
N THR A 33 10.17 3.83 1.78
CA THR A 33 9.14 3.65 0.74
C THR A 33 9.64 4.13 -0.61
N LYS A 34 10.30 5.29 -0.65
CA LYS A 34 10.90 5.84 -1.87
C LYS A 34 11.97 4.92 -2.45
N GLU A 35 12.83 4.35 -1.60
CA GLU A 35 13.86 3.39 -2.00
C GLU A 35 13.25 2.06 -2.49
N ALA A 36 12.20 1.57 -1.83
CA ALA A 36 11.49 0.37 -2.24
C ALA A 36 10.86 0.54 -3.63
N ILE A 37 10.21 1.69 -3.89
CA ILE A 37 9.67 2.00 -5.22
C ILE A 37 10.80 2.12 -6.25
N ALA A 38 11.88 2.83 -5.94
CA ALA A 38 12.98 3.04 -6.88
C ALA A 38 13.77 1.77 -7.23
N SER A 39 13.79 0.78 -6.33
CA SER A 39 14.47 -0.50 -6.54
C SER A 39 13.58 -1.61 -7.10
N ALA A 40 12.26 -1.37 -7.19
CA ALA A 40 11.32 -2.32 -7.76
C ALA A 40 11.57 -2.50 -9.26
N LYS A 41 11.66 -3.76 -9.71
CA LYS A 41 11.89 -4.05 -11.14
C LYS A 41 10.68 -3.72 -12.02
N ASN A 42 9.50 -4.14 -11.58
CA ASN A 42 8.23 -3.94 -12.26
C ASN A 42 7.19 -3.48 -11.21
N PRO A 43 7.27 -2.23 -10.72
CA PRO A 43 6.31 -1.75 -9.73
C PRO A 43 4.91 -1.69 -10.34
N MET A 44 3.92 -2.13 -9.59
CA MET A 44 2.53 -2.07 -10.01
C MET A 44 1.60 -1.75 -8.85
N THR A 45 0.41 -1.29 -9.18
CA THR A 45 -0.65 -0.95 -8.23
C THR A 45 -2.02 -1.31 -8.80
N SER A 46 -3.02 -1.47 -7.93
CA SER A 46 -4.39 -1.74 -8.34
C SER A 46 -5.20 -0.45 -8.46
N PRO A 47 -6.27 -0.41 -9.27
CA PRO A 47 -7.17 0.74 -9.30
C PRO A 47 -7.88 1.00 -7.97
N ILE A 48 -7.94 0.00 -7.07
CA ILE A 48 -8.46 0.17 -5.70
C ILE A 48 -7.50 1.03 -4.88
N ALA A 49 -6.20 0.77 -4.99
CA ALA A 49 -5.18 1.53 -4.28
C ALA A 49 -5.08 2.97 -4.82
N VAL A 50 -5.26 3.16 -6.13
CA VAL A 50 -5.36 4.49 -6.75
C VAL A 50 -6.53 5.27 -6.17
N LEU A 51 -7.72 4.65 -6.14
CA LEU A 51 -8.93 5.29 -5.60
C LEU A 51 -8.77 5.65 -4.12
N GLU A 52 -8.24 4.74 -3.31
CA GLU A 52 -8.03 4.97 -1.88
C GLU A 52 -7.02 6.10 -1.63
N ALA A 53 -5.90 6.11 -2.36
CA ALA A 53 -4.93 7.19 -2.31
C ALA A 53 -5.56 8.53 -2.71
N ALA A 54 -6.36 8.56 -3.79
CA ALA A 54 -7.02 9.77 -4.25
C ALA A 54 -7.98 10.35 -3.20
N LEU A 55 -8.82 9.49 -2.60
CA LEU A 55 -9.75 9.89 -1.54
C LEU A 55 -9.01 10.34 -0.28
N GLY A 56 -7.92 9.66 0.08
CA GLY A 56 -7.11 9.98 1.25
C GLY A 56 -6.39 11.33 1.13
N LEU A 57 -5.83 11.62 -0.04
CA LEU A 57 -5.10 12.87 -0.34
C LEU A 57 -6.04 14.06 -0.57
N ALA A 58 -7.24 13.84 -1.10
CA ALA A 58 -8.23 14.89 -1.33
C ALA A 58 -8.83 15.48 -0.03
N ARG A 59 -8.57 14.87 1.13
CA ARG A 59 -9.12 15.35 2.41
C ARG A 59 -8.64 16.78 2.75
N PRO A 60 -9.45 17.58 3.48
CA PRO A 60 -9.09 18.95 3.85
C PRO A 60 -7.83 19.06 4.73
N ASP A 61 -7.53 18.04 5.53
CA ASP A 61 -6.32 17.99 6.36
C ASP A 61 -5.07 17.51 5.59
N LYS A 62 -5.22 17.24 4.29
CA LYS A 62 -4.16 16.80 3.37
C LYS A 62 -3.94 17.84 2.28
N PHE A 63 -4.37 17.58 1.04
CA PHE A 63 -4.16 18.52 -0.06
C PHE A 63 -5.30 19.52 -0.22
N ASP A 64 -6.48 19.25 0.33
CA ASP A 64 -7.68 20.09 0.17
C ASP A 64 -8.00 20.38 -1.31
N LEU A 65 -7.90 19.34 -2.14
CA LEU A 65 -8.14 19.37 -3.58
C LEU A 65 -9.32 18.46 -3.95
N SER A 66 -9.90 18.68 -5.13
CA SER A 66 -10.88 17.73 -5.67
C SER A 66 -10.22 16.38 -6.00
N VAL A 67 -11.02 15.31 -6.01
CA VAL A 67 -10.55 13.97 -6.41
C VAL A 67 -9.96 13.98 -7.82
N GLU A 68 -10.56 14.72 -8.75
CA GLU A 68 -10.07 14.89 -10.12
C GLU A 68 -8.69 15.56 -10.19
N ALA A 69 -8.45 16.59 -9.36
CA ALA A 69 -7.14 17.24 -9.29
C ALA A 69 -6.08 16.30 -8.71
N VAL A 70 -6.44 15.51 -7.70
CA VAL A 70 -5.55 14.50 -7.11
C VAL A 70 -5.27 13.34 -8.07
N GLU A 71 -6.27 12.91 -8.85
CA GLU A 71 -6.11 11.89 -9.89
C GLU A 71 -4.99 12.28 -10.87
N SER A 72 -5.00 13.52 -11.36
CA SER A 72 -3.97 14.02 -12.27
C SER A 72 -2.57 13.93 -11.66
N LEU A 73 -2.42 14.31 -10.39
CA LEU A 73 -1.14 14.24 -9.66
C LEU A 73 -0.68 12.79 -9.45
N LEU A 74 -1.60 11.88 -9.15
CA LEU A 74 -1.29 10.46 -8.95
C LEU A 74 -0.85 9.78 -10.24
N LEU A 75 -1.53 10.05 -11.36
CA LEU A 75 -1.17 9.50 -12.66
C LEU A 75 0.20 10.00 -13.11
N GLU A 76 0.49 11.30 -12.96
CA GLU A 76 1.82 11.85 -13.24
C GLU A 76 2.91 11.21 -12.36
N PHE A 77 2.66 11.07 -11.06
CA PHE A 77 3.57 10.38 -10.14
C PHE A 77 3.84 8.93 -10.55
N MET A 78 2.81 8.20 -10.99
CA MET A 78 2.94 6.81 -11.43
C MET A 78 3.75 6.71 -12.72
N ASP A 79 3.47 7.57 -13.69
CA ASP A 79 4.19 7.61 -14.97
C ASP A 79 5.68 7.93 -14.77
N GLU A 80 6.01 8.93 -13.95
CA GLU A 80 7.41 9.29 -13.63
C GLU A 80 8.20 8.15 -12.98
N ARG A 81 7.51 7.22 -12.31
CA ARG A 81 8.13 6.08 -11.60
C ARG A 81 7.93 4.75 -12.30
N GLY A 82 7.28 4.74 -13.47
CA GLY A 82 6.98 3.52 -14.21
C GLY A 82 6.12 2.53 -13.42
N ILE A 83 5.20 3.03 -12.58
CA ILE A 83 4.28 2.19 -11.80
C ILE A 83 3.08 1.87 -12.68
N GLU A 84 2.92 0.60 -13.04
CA GLU A 84 1.79 0.17 -13.86
C GLU A 84 0.51 0.01 -13.05
N ILE A 85 -0.62 0.54 -13.54
CA ILE A 85 -1.94 0.22 -13.01
C ILE A 85 -2.39 -1.12 -13.62
N CYS A 86 -2.49 -2.16 -12.81
CA CYS A 86 -2.91 -3.48 -13.26
C CYS A 86 -4.44 -3.58 -13.38
N ASP A 87 -4.92 -4.53 -14.18
CA ASP A 87 -6.33 -4.93 -14.15
C ASP A 87 -6.75 -5.41 -12.74
N LEU A 88 -8.04 -5.40 -12.48
CA LEU A 88 -8.56 -6.17 -11.35
C LEU A 88 -8.57 -7.66 -11.69
N PRO A 89 -8.23 -8.55 -10.74
CA PRO A 89 -8.36 -9.97 -10.99
C PRO A 89 -9.80 -10.35 -11.32
N PRO A 90 -10.02 -11.48 -12.02
CA PRO A 90 -11.36 -11.96 -12.32
C PRO A 90 -12.22 -12.05 -11.06
N ALA A 91 -13.50 -11.69 -11.18
CA ALA A 91 -14.39 -11.48 -10.04
C ALA A 91 -14.45 -12.69 -9.08
N ARG A 92 -14.38 -13.92 -9.61
CA ARG A 92 -14.40 -15.15 -8.82
C ARG A 92 -13.14 -15.31 -7.97
N GLU A 93 -11.98 -15.08 -8.57
CA GLU A 93 -10.67 -15.12 -7.91
C GLU A 93 -10.55 -14.02 -6.85
N THR A 94 -10.95 -12.79 -7.19
CA THR A 94 -11.01 -11.66 -6.25
C THR A 94 -11.87 -12.00 -5.04
N THR A 95 -13.10 -12.48 -5.27
CA THR A 95 -14.04 -12.88 -4.20
C THR A 95 -13.42 -13.95 -3.31
N ARG A 96 -12.87 -15.01 -3.90
CA ARG A 96 -12.27 -16.12 -3.15
C ARG A 96 -11.10 -15.65 -2.29
N LEU A 97 -10.20 -14.85 -2.85
CA LEU A 97 -8.99 -14.40 -2.16
C LEU A 97 -9.29 -13.37 -1.06
N ALA A 98 -10.19 -12.42 -1.33
CA ALA A 98 -10.60 -11.42 -0.34
C ALA A 98 -11.32 -12.06 0.85
N LEU A 99 -12.22 -13.02 0.61
CA LEU A 99 -12.86 -13.78 1.69
C LEU A 99 -11.85 -14.61 2.50
N ALA A 100 -10.84 -15.20 1.84
CA ALA A 100 -9.76 -15.90 2.54
C ALA A 100 -8.96 -14.96 3.45
N ALA A 101 -8.67 -13.74 2.97
CA ALA A 101 -7.99 -12.71 3.75
C ALA A 101 -8.84 -12.29 4.96
N ALA A 102 -10.11 -11.96 4.73
CA ALA A 102 -11.03 -11.56 5.79
C ALA A 102 -11.19 -12.65 6.86
N HIS A 103 -11.36 -13.90 6.45
CA HIS A 103 -11.48 -15.02 7.39
C HIS A 103 -10.22 -15.18 8.26
N ARG A 104 -9.04 -14.96 7.68
CA ARG A 104 -7.77 -15.20 8.35
C ARG A 104 -7.30 -14.05 9.23
N TYR A 105 -7.53 -12.81 8.79
CA TYR A 105 -6.83 -11.65 9.35
C TYR A 105 -7.77 -10.58 9.92
N ARG A 106 -9.09 -10.64 9.69
CA ARG A 106 -10.01 -9.57 10.09
C ARG A 106 -10.40 -9.57 11.56
N SER A 107 -10.30 -10.72 12.24
CA SER A 107 -10.64 -10.84 13.67
C SER A 107 -9.51 -10.40 14.61
N GLU A 108 -8.35 -10.04 14.08
CA GLU A 108 -7.20 -9.60 14.87
C GLU A 108 -7.37 -8.15 15.33
N ARG A 109 -6.67 -7.77 16.41
CA ARG A 109 -6.55 -6.37 16.81
C ARG A 109 -5.71 -5.68 15.72
N HIS A 110 -6.27 -4.66 15.06
CA HIS A 110 -5.73 -4.11 13.80
C HIS A 110 -5.83 -5.09 12.62
N GLY A 111 -6.92 -5.86 12.56
CA GLY A 111 -7.19 -6.75 11.44
C GLY A 111 -7.55 -6.02 10.15
N LEU A 112 -7.35 -6.70 9.01
CA LEU A 112 -7.52 -6.12 7.68
C LEU A 112 -8.90 -5.47 7.47
N ASN A 113 -8.89 -4.25 6.96
CA ASN A 113 -10.11 -3.56 6.55
C ASN A 113 -10.64 -4.10 5.20
N LEU A 114 -11.71 -3.51 4.66
CA LEU A 114 -12.29 -3.94 3.39
C LEU A 114 -11.32 -3.74 2.20
N GLY A 115 -10.70 -2.56 2.13
CA GLY A 115 -9.69 -2.22 1.12
C GLY A 115 -8.49 -3.16 1.20
N ASP A 116 -7.97 -3.41 2.40
CA ASP A 116 -6.82 -4.30 2.59
C ASP A 116 -7.09 -5.73 2.15
N CYS A 117 -8.32 -6.23 2.35
CA CYS A 117 -8.70 -7.55 1.84
C CYS A 117 -8.65 -7.60 0.31
N LEU A 118 -8.98 -6.50 -0.36
CA LEU A 118 -8.93 -6.38 -1.82
C LEU A 118 -7.51 -6.16 -2.34
N HIS A 119 -6.68 -5.37 -1.64
CA HIS A 119 -5.25 -5.24 -1.93
C HIS A 119 -4.53 -6.58 -1.80
N TYR A 120 -4.82 -7.31 -0.72
CA TYR A 120 -4.34 -8.68 -0.53
C TYR A 120 -4.76 -9.58 -1.69
N ALA A 121 -6.03 -9.51 -2.12
CA ALA A 121 -6.51 -10.33 -3.24
C ALA A 121 -5.76 -10.03 -4.53
N CYS A 122 -5.54 -8.75 -4.86
CA CYS A 122 -4.78 -8.34 -6.04
C CYS A 122 -3.34 -8.84 -5.97
N ALA A 123 -2.61 -8.55 -4.89
CA ALA A 123 -1.23 -8.97 -4.74
C ALA A 123 -1.08 -10.50 -4.77
N LYS A 124 -2.02 -11.22 -4.14
CA LYS A 124 -2.02 -12.68 -4.12
C LYS A 124 -2.31 -13.28 -5.49
N TYR A 125 -3.17 -12.66 -6.28
CA TYR A 125 -3.48 -13.10 -7.64
C TYR A 125 -2.29 -12.88 -8.60
N TYR A 126 -1.69 -11.70 -8.57
CA TYR A 126 -0.53 -11.37 -9.41
C TYR A 126 0.79 -11.96 -8.90
N GLY A 127 0.80 -12.57 -7.71
CA GLY A 127 1.97 -13.21 -7.14
C GLY A 127 3.08 -12.23 -6.73
N VAL A 128 2.71 -10.98 -6.44
CA VAL A 128 3.64 -9.90 -6.10
C VAL A 128 3.68 -9.63 -4.58
N PRO A 129 4.81 -9.14 -4.05
CA PRO A 129 4.85 -8.63 -2.67
C PRO A 129 4.06 -7.32 -2.55
N ILE A 130 3.60 -7.01 -1.34
CA ILE A 130 2.98 -5.71 -1.00
C ILE A 130 4.02 -4.82 -0.33
N LEU A 131 4.10 -3.57 -0.76
CA LEU A 131 4.73 -2.49 -0.01
C LEU A 131 3.67 -1.82 0.86
N ALA A 132 3.79 -1.95 2.18
CA ALA A 132 2.88 -1.37 3.16
C ALA A 132 3.68 -0.76 4.31
N THR A 133 3.10 0.24 4.97
CA THR A 133 3.65 0.85 6.18
C THR A 133 2.91 0.30 7.39
N ALA A 134 3.62 0.02 8.50
CA ALA A 134 3.09 -0.67 9.68
C ALA A 134 2.06 0.13 10.52
N GLU A 135 1.56 1.27 10.04
CA GLU A 135 0.67 2.17 10.78
C GLU A 135 -0.81 2.12 10.36
N GLU A 136 -1.23 1.14 9.54
CA GLU A 136 -2.65 0.92 9.22
C GLU A 136 -3.10 -0.52 9.49
#